data_AF-A0A7C3A8U1-F1
#
_entry.id   AF-A0A7C3A8U1-F1
#
_cell.length_a   1.000
_cell.length_b   1.000
_cell.length_c   1.000
_cell.angle_alpha   90.00
_cell.angle_beta   90.00
_cell.angle_gamma   90.00
#
_symmetry.space_group_name_H-M   'P 1'
#
loop_
_entity.id
_entity.type
_entity.pdbx_description
1 polymer ?
#
loop_
_entity_poly.entity_id
_entity_poly.type
_entity_poly.pdbx_seq_one_letter_code
_entity_poly.pdbx_strand_id
1 'polypeptide(L)'
;MRTPPALTRRVEHGRLACCLRSGDNEPVCTSEREASMEQAWPRQETLRAVTERIERFIESGEIGGAGLAVVLGGRPLLEWYGGEAAPGLPAGPDTLWPLASITKLYTAATIMALVERGVLTLGIPVRAVLPEFDGDGREAVTIRHLLTHTSGLLYEPEDMEALLRQQLPLD
;
A
#
# COMPACT_ATOMS: atom_id res chain seq x y z
N MET A 1 14.26 -4.26 -47.18
CA MET A 1 13.77 -4.62 -45.83
C MET A 1 14.98 -5.05 -45.01
N ARG A 2 15.36 -4.30 -43.96
CA ARG A 2 16.50 -4.66 -43.09
C ARG A 2 15.99 -5.56 -41.96
N THR A 3 16.60 -6.71 -41.78
CA THR A 3 16.33 -7.64 -40.67
C THR A 3 16.68 -6.95 -39.34
N PRO A 4 15.80 -6.97 -38.32
CA PRO A 4 16.16 -6.46 -37.00
C PRO A 4 17.33 -7.29 -36.40
N PRO A 5 18.23 -6.67 -35.61
CA PRO A 5 19.35 -7.37 -35.00
C PRO A 5 18.87 -8.43 -34.01
N ALA A 6 19.56 -9.57 -33.97
CA ALA A 6 19.24 -10.69 -33.09
C ALA A 6 19.48 -10.31 -31.62
N LEU A 7 18.40 -10.26 -30.84
CA LEU A 7 18.45 -10.12 -29.38
C LEU A 7 18.91 -11.45 -28.77
N THR A 8 20.05 -11.44 -28.09
CA THR A 8 20.52 -12.60 -27.33
C THR A 8 20.52 -12.25 -25.84
N ARG A 9 19.83 -13.06 -25.03
CA ARG A 9 19.81 -12.90 -23.57
C ARG A 9 21.01 -13.63 -22.99
N ARG A 10 21.80 -12.93 -22.18
CA ARG A 10 22.87 -13.53 -21.36
C ARG A 10 22.60 -13.25 -19.88
N VAL A 11 23.00 -14.19 -19.04
CA VAL A 11 23.00 -14.02 -17.58
C VAL A 11 24.44 -13.75 -17.18
N GLU A 12 24.69 -12.59 -16.60
CA GLU A 12 25.95 -12.26 -15.94
C GLU A 12 25.67 -11.99 -14.46
N HIS A 13 26.47 -12.58 -13.57
CA HIS A 13 26.35 -12.41 -12.11
C HIS A 13 24.94 -12.67 -11.55
N GLY A 14 24.18 -13.58 -12.16
CA GLY A 14 22.84 -13.97 -11.71
C GLY A 14 21.71 -13.00 -12.10
N ARG A 15 21.94 -12.03 -13.00
CA ARG A 15 20.89 -11.13 -13.52
C ARG A 15 20.80 -11.18 -15.05
N LEU A 16 19.58 -11.08 -15.58
CA LEU A 16 19.32 -11.01 -17.01
C LEU A 16 19.67 -9.62 -17.53
N ALA A 17 20.66 -9.52 -18.43
CA ALA A 17 20.98 -8.30 -19.16
C ALA A 17 20.50 -8.41 -20.62
N CYS A 18 19.90 -7.33 -21.14
CA CYS A 18 19.58 -7.20 -22.55
C CYS A 18 20.79 -6.58 -23.25
N CYS A 19 21.47 -7.32 -24.11
CA CYS A 19 22.65 -6.83 -24.81
C CYS A 19 22.33 -6.67 -26.31
N LEU A 20 22.54 -5.48 -26.85
CA LEU A 20 22.38 -5.18 -28.26
C LEU A 20 23.72 -5.37 -28.97
N ARG A 21 23.75 -6.22 -30.01
CA ARG A 21 24.90 -6.33 -30.91
C ARG A 21 24.75 -5.35 -32.07
N SER A 22 25.68 -4.41 -32.19
CA SER A 22 25.90 -3.60 -33.40
C SER A 22 27.20 -4.03 -34.08
N GLY A 23 27.14 -5.06 -34.93
CA GLY A 23 28.31 -5.53 -35.69
C GLY A 23 29.30 -6.39 -34.87
N ASP A 24 30.56 -6.39 -35.27
CA ASP A 24 31.65 -7.27 -34.76
C ASP A 24 32.32 -6.76 -33.47
N ASN A 25 31.78 -5.72 -32.83
CA ASN A 25 32.31 -5.21 -31.57
C ASN A 25 31.76 -5.97 -30.35
N GLU A 26 32.51 -5.88 -29.24
CA GLU A 26 32.09 -6.33 -27.90
C GLU A 26 30.67 -5.81 -27.56
N PRO A 27 29.77 -6.68 -27.05
CA PRO A 27 28.41 -6.28 -26.72
C PRO A 27 28.40 -5.27 -25.56
N VAL A 28 27.85 -4.09 -25.81
CA VAL A 28 27.60 -3.10 -24.76
C VAL A 28 26.35 -3.52 -24.00
N CYS A 29 26.53 -4.01 -22.77
CA CYS A 29 25.43 -4.32 -21.86
C CYS A 29 25.25 -3.12 -20.91
N THR A 30 24.32 -2.23 -21.22
CA THR A 30 23.87 -1.20 -20.28
C THR A 30 22.65 -1.71 -19.52
N SER A 31 22.61 -1.53 -18.21
CA SER A 31 21.41 -1.74 -17.40
C SER A 31 20.41 -0.63 -17.71
N GLU A 32 19.69 -0.72 -18.83
CA GLU A 32 18.70 0.27 -19.27
C GLU A 32 17.65 0.61 -18.18
N ARG A 33 17.44 -0.28 -17.19
CA ARG A 33 16.57 -0.03 -16.04
C ARG A 33 17.10 0.97 -15.01
N GLU A 34 18.42 1.08 -14.82
CA GLU A 34 18.97 1.96 -13.78
C GLU A 34 19.00 3.42 -14.26
N ALA A 35 19.37 3.66 -15.51
CA ALA A 35 19.40 5.00 -16.11
C ALA A 35 17.99 5.61 -16.30
N SER A 36 16.98 4.79 -16.60
CA SER A 36 15.58 5.25 -16.71
C SER A 36 14.94 5.61 -15.37
N MET A 37 15.41 5.03 -14.26
CA MET A 37 14.88 5.32 -12.93
C MET A 37 15.42 6.63 -12.35
N GLU A 38 16.62 7.04 -12.73
CA GLU A 38 17.24 8.28 -12.27
C GLU A 38 16.51 9.53 -12.81
N GLN A 39 15.91 9.43 -14.00
CA GLN A 39 15.06 10.48 -14.59
C GLN A 39 13.63 10.52 -13.99
N ALA A 40 13.18 9.45 -13.34
CA ALA A 40 11.86 9.35 -12.70
C ALA A 40 11.87 9.75 -11.21
N TRP A 41 13.02 10.17 -10.68
CA TRP A 41 13.18 10.58 -9.30
C TRP A 41 12.45 11.90 -9.03
N PRO A 42 11.66 12.02 -7.93
CA PRO A 42 11.14 13.32 -7.52
C PRO A 42 12.32 14.27 -7.30
N ARG A 43 12.33 15.40 -8.02
CA ARG A 43 13.35 16.42 -7.78
C ARG A 43 13.29 16.84 -6.31
N GLN A 44 14.44 17.12 -5.70
CA GLN A 44 14.51 17.59 -4.32
C GLN A 44 13.62 18.82 -4.07
N GLU A 45 13.48 19.68 -5.09
CA GLU A 45 12.55 20.81 -5.11
C GLU A 45 11.08 20.38 -4.95
N THR A 46 10.66 19.27 -5.57
CA THR A 46 9.30 18.74 -5.43
C THR A 46 9.03 18.25 -4.02
N LEU A 47 9.97 17.52 -3.41
CA LEU A 47 9.84 17.04 -2.04
C LEU A 47 9.72 18.20 -1.05
N ARG A 48 10.54 19.23 -1.23
CA ARG A 48 10.47 20.47 -0.45
C ARG A 48 9.13 21.19 -0.62
N ALA A 49 8.65 21.33 -1.85
CA ALA A 49 7.38 21.99 -2.12
C ALA A 49 6.20 21.28 -1.45
N VAL A 50 6.27 19.95 -1.29
CA VAL A 50 5.28 19.15 -0.55
C VAL A 50 5.37 19.43 0.94
N THR A 51 6.56 19.40 1.56
CA THR A 51 6.69 19.67 3.00
C THR A 51 6.28 21.10 3.34
N GLU A 52 6.71 22.09 2.55
CA GLU A 52 6.29 23.50 2.70
C GLU A 52 4.76 23.67 2.57
N ARG A 53 4.10 22.84 1.75
CA ARG A 53 2.63 22.85 1.65
C ARG A 53 1.99 22.31 2.92
N ILE A 54 2.53 21.24 3.49
CA ILE A 54 2.03 20.66 4.73
C ILE A 54 2.25 21.64 5.89
N GLU A 55 3.40 22.29 5.96
CA GLU A 55 3.71 23.34 6.94
C GLU A 55 2.67 24.46 6.91
N ARG A 56 2.27 24.94 5.73
CA ARG A 56 1.22 25.97 5.63
C ARG A 56 -0.13 25.51 6.20
N PHE A 57 -0.49 24.23 6.08
CA PHE A 57 -1.71 23.70 6.68
C PHE A 57 -1.61 23.58 8.22
N ILE A 58 -0.39 23.37 8.73
CA ILE A 58 -0.12 23.39 10.18
C ILE A 58 -0.20 24.83 10.70
N GLU A 59 0.44 25.78 10.02
CA GLU A 59 0.45 27.20 10.37
C GLU A 59 -0.95 27.83 10.33
N SER A 60 -1.80 27.41 9.38
CA SER A 60 -3.19 27.86 9.29
C SER A 60 -4.11 27.20 10.32
N GLY A 61 -3.65 26.17 11.03
CA GLY A 61 -4.43 25.39 11.98
C GLY A 61 -5.43 24.41 11.35
N GLU A 62 -5.33 24.15 10.04
CA GLU A 62 -6.17 23.17 9.33
C GLU A 62 -5.83 21.73 9.75
N ILE A 63 -4.57 21.46 10.08
CA ILE A 63 -4.11 20.20 10.68
C ILE A 63 -3.20 20.48 11.87
N GLY A 64 -3.22 19.61 12.90
CA GLY A 64 -2.35 19.77 14.07
C GLY A 64 -0.88 19.44 13.78
N GLY A 65 -0.64 18.45 12.92
CA GLY A 65 0.69 17.96 12.59
C GLY A 65 0.63 16.81 11.60
N ALA A 66 1.79 16.41 11.08
CA ALA A 66 1.91 15.35 10.09
C ALA A 66 3.29 14.70 10.12
N GLY A 67 3.35 13.47 9.62
CA GLY A 67 4.57 12.78 9.21
C GLY A 67 4.49 12.40 7.74
N LEU A 68 5.61 12.49 7.01
CA LEU A 68 5.72 12.14 5.60
C LEU A 68 6.97 11.30 5.37
N ALA A 69 6.77 10.11 4.79
CA ALA A 69 7.86 9.28 4.30
C ALA A 69 7.68 9.04 2.79
N VAL A 70 8.75 9.21 2.02
CA VAL A 70 8.78 8.91 0.59
C VAL A 70 9.85 7.86 0.34
N VAL A 71 9.45 6.71 -0.20
CA VAL A 71 10.36 5.59 -0.50
C VAL A 71 10.22 5.24 -1.99
N LEU A 72 11.34 5.17 -2.69
CA LEU A 72 11.38 4.82 -4.11
C LEU A 72 12.46 3.78 -4.38
N GLY A 73 12.08 2.67 -5.02
CA GLY A 73 13.00 1.56 -5.28
C GLY A 73 13.61 0.97 -4.01
N GLY A 74 12.86 0.97 -2.90
CA GLY A 74 13.33 0.51 -1.59
C GLY A 74 14.30 1.46 -0.88
N ARG A 75 14.60 2.63 -1.45
CA ARG A 75 15.44 3.65 -0.80
C ARG A 75 14.55 4.74 -0.20
N PRO A 76 14.77 5.18 1.05
CA PRO A 76 14.09 6.34 1.61
C PRO A 76 14.66 7.62 0.97
N LEU A 77 13.76 8.52 0.56
CA LEU A 77 14.08 9.78 -0.14
C LEU A 77 13.85 10.97 0.76
N LEU A 78 12.83 10.85 1.61
CA LEU A 78 12.39 11.85 2.56
C LEU A 78 11.79 11.12 3.75
N GLU A 79 12.14 11.61 4.92
CA GLU A 79 11.44 11.38 6.18
C GLU A 79 11.31 12.76 6.82
N TRP A 80 10.10 13.18 7.10
CA TRP A 80 9.80 14.54 7.55
C TRP A 80 8.63 14.51 8.54
N TYR A 81 8.68 15.40 9.54
CA TYR A 81 7.66 15.57 10.56
C TYR A 81 7.46 17.06 10.83
N GLY A 82 6.23 17.46 11.13
CA GLY A 82 5.91 18.84 11.50
C GLY A 82 4.68 18.93 12.37
N GLY A 83 4.63 19.97 13.21
CA GLY A 83 3.52 20.24 14.12
C GLY A 83 3.41 19.25 15.28
N GLU A 84 2.20 19.07 15.77
CA GLU A 84 1.85 18.20 16.90
C GLU A 84 0.89 17.09 16.46
N ALA A 85 1.17 15.86 16.87
CA ALA A 85 0.33 14.70 16.59
C ALA A 85 -0.92 14.63 17.49
N ALA A 86 -0.83 15.24 18.66
CA ALA A 86 -1.91 15.49 19.61
C ALA A 86 -1.52 16.70 20.47
N PRO A 87 -2.45 17.34 21.20
CA PRO A 87 -2.13 18.48 22.05
C PRO A 87 -0.96 18.18 23.01
N GLY A 88 0.15 18.91 22.84
CA GLY A 88 1.37 18.75 23.66
C GLY A 88 2.24 17.55 23.26
N LEU A 89 1.95 16.87 22.16
CA LEU A 89 2.75 15.77 21.60
C LEU A 89 3.33 16.18 20.24
N PRO A 90 4.61 16.61 20.18
CA PRO A 90 5.26 16.91 18.92
C PRO A 90 5.29 15.72 17.97
N ALA A 91 5.09 15.96 16.67
CA ALA A 91 5.27 14.94 15.66
C ALA A 91 6.76 14.58 15.50
N GLY A 92 7.07 13.28 15.48
CA GLY A 92 8.43 12.78 15.36
C GLY A 92 8.48 11.30 14.96
N PRO A 93 9.70 10.71 14.90
CA PRO A 93 9.91 9.35 14.39
C PRO A 93 9.22 8.26 15.21
N ASP A 94 9.07 8.47 16.52
CA ASP A 94 8.46 7.51 17.43
C ASP A 94 6.96 7.81 17.71
N THR A 95 6.40 8.81 17.03
CA THR A 95 4.98 9.16 17.19
C THR A 95 4.09 8.06 16.62
N LEU A 96 3.21 7.51 17.47
CA LEU A 96 2.18 6.58 17.04
C LEU A 96 0.92 7.33 16.60
N TRP A 97 0.48 7.07 15.37
CA TRP A 97 -0.73 7.65 14.79
C TRP A 97 -1.85 6.61 14.72
N PRO A 98 -3.12 6.97 14.97
CA PRO A 98 -4.24 6.05 14.79
C PRO A 98 -4.39 5.69 13.32
N LEU A 99 -4.19 4.42 12.98
CA LEU A 99 -4.20 3.95 11.59
C LEU A 99 -5.59 3.96 10.95
N ALA A 100 -6.66 3.93 11.76
CA ALA A 100 -8.05 3.85 11.31
C ALA A 100 -8.19 2.79 10.18
N SER A 101 -8.74 3.18 9.03
CA SER A 101 -8.97 2.27 7.90
C SER A 101 -7.70 1.75 7.20
N ILE A 102 -6.52 2.31 7.46
CA ILE A 102 -5.24 1.72 6.98
C ILE A 102 -5.06 0.31 7.54
N THR A 103 -5.62 0.04 8.73
CA THR A 103 -5.67 -1.30 9.35
C THR A 103 -6.21 -2.38 8.40
N LYS A 104 -7.14 -2.04 7.49
CA LYS A 104 -7.73 -3.00 6.53
C LYS A 104 -6.68 -3.65 5.62
N LEU A 105 -5.59 -2.95 5.29
CA LEU A 105 -4.50 -3.52 4.50
C LEU A 105 -3.84 -4.70 5.23
N TYR A 106 -3.62 -4.57 6.54
CA TYR A 106 -3.06 -5.65 7.37
C TYR A 106 -4.03 -6.83 7.49
N THR A 107 -5.33 -6.55 7.66
CA THR A 107 -6.37 -7.58 7.67
C THR A 107 -6.43 -8.32 6.34
N ALA A 108 -6.41 -7.60 5.21
CA ALA A 108 -6.41 -8.19 3.89
C ALA A 108 -5.14 -9.02 3.63
N ALA A 109 -3.96 -8.53 3.99
CA ALA A 109 -2.70 -9.27 3.88
C ALA A 109 -2.72 -10.55 4.71
N THR A 110 -3.27 -10.49 5.93
CA THR A 110 -3.44 -11.67 6.80
C THR A 110 -4.35 -12.71 6.17
N ILE A 111 -5.50 -12.30 5.61
CA ILE A 111 -6.41 -13.19 4.89
C ILE A 111 -5.71 -13.80 3.67
N MET A 112 -4.99 -13.01 2.87
CA MET A 112 -4.25 -13.51 1.71
C MET A 112 -3.16 -14.51 2.09
N ALA A 113 -2.45 -14.30 3.20
CA ALA A 113 -1.48 -15.27 3.71
C ALA A 113 -2.14 -16.61 4.09
N LEU A 114 -3.37 -16.60 4.63
CA LEU A 114 -4.14 -17.81 4.88
C LEU A 114 -4.58 -18.50 3.58
N VAL A 115 -4.92 -17.73 2.55
CA VAL A 115 -5.23 -18.25 1.21
C VAL A 115 -4.01 -18.91 0.58
N GLU A 116 -2.83 -18.29 0.64
CA GLU A 116 -1.58 -18.86 0.14
C GLU A 116 -1.21 -20.17 0.82
N ARG A 117 -1.54 -20.31 2.11
CA ARG A 117 -1.33 -21.53 2.90
C ARG A 117 -2.41 -22.60 2.68
N GLY A 118 -3.43 -22.32 1.87
CA GLY A 118 -4.54 -23.23 1.61
C GLY A 118 -5.50 -23.39 2.79
N VAL A 119 -5.42 -22.53 3.82
CA VAL A 119 -6.33 -22.56 4.99
C VAL A 119 -7.70 -21.98 4.63
N LEU A 120 -7.71 -20.96 3.76
CA LEU A 120 -8.92 -20.33 3.24
C LEU A 120 -8.89 -20.31 1.70
N THR A 121 -10.04 -20.07 1.09
CA THR A 121 -10.11 -19.69 -0.33
C THR A 121 -10.93 -18.42 -0.46
N LEU A 122 -10.67 -17.60 -1.47
CA LEU A 122 -11.44 -16.36 -1.66
C LEU A 122 -12.93 -16.61 -1.94
N GLY A 123 -13.28 -17.79 -2.47
CA GLY A 123 -14.65 -18.18 -2.76
C GLY A 123 -15.40 -18.83 -1.59
N ILE A 124 -14.73 -19.05 -0.44
CA ILE A 124 -15.40 -19.67 0.71
C ILE A 124 -16.51 -18.74 1.23
N PRO A 125 -17.73 -19.26 1.50
CA PRO A 125 -18.76 -18.49 2.19
C PRO A 125 -18.28 -18.09 3.59
N VAL A 126 -18.57 -16.88 4.03
CA VAL A 126 -18.16 -16.37 5.36
C VAL A 126 -18.74 -17.25 6.47
N ARG A 127 -19.99 -17.70 6.31
CA ARG A 127 -20.65 -18.63 7.24
C ARG A 127 -19.92 -19.94 7.50
N ALA A 128 -19.02 -20.36 6.60
CA ALA A 128 -18.23 -21.57 6.81
C ALA A 128 -17.10 -21.37 7.83
N VAL A 129 -16.72 -20.12 8.10
CA VAL A 129 -15.70 -19.73 9.08
C VAL A 129 -16.34 -19.11 10.32
N LEU A 130 -17.45 -18.39 10.14
CA LEU A 130 -18.21 -17.74 11.20
C LEU A 130 -19.69 -18.15 11.08
N PRO A 131 -20.12 -19.26 11.69
CA PRO A 131 -21.46 -19.85 11.49
C PRO A 131 -22.62 -18.90 11.75
N GLU A 132 -22.48 -18.03 12.75
CA GLU A 132 -23.39 -16.95 13.14
C GLU A 132 -23.55 -15.84 12.08
N PHE A 133 -22.69 -15.82 11.05
CA PHE A 133 -22.84 -14.94 9.89
C PHE A 133 -23.92 -15.47 8.93
N ASP A 134 -25.17 -15.40 9.36
CA ASP A 134 -26.36 -15.96 8.68
C ASP A 134 -27.50 -14.92 8.59
N GLY A 135 -28.54 -15.22 7.81
CA GLY A 135 -29.71 -14.36 7.62
C GLY A 135 -29.46 -13.16 6.69
N ASP A 136 -30.54 -12.51 6.25
CA ASP A 136 -30.53 -11.31 5.40
C ASP A 136 -29.69 -11.42 4.11
N GLY A 137 -29.47 -12.63 3.58
CA GLY A 137 -28.64 -12.87 2.40
C GLY A 137 -27.14 -13.01 2.69
N ARG A 138 -26.73 -12.98 3.96
CA ARG A 138 -25.33 -13.17 4.40
C ARG A 138 -24.77 -14.55 4.05
N GLU A 139 -25.63 -15.53 3.80
CA GLU A 139 -25.29 -16.90 3.44
C GLU A 139 -24.50 -17.01 2.14
N ALA A 140 -24.73 -16.07 1.22
CA ALA A 140 -24.08 -16.00 -0.09
C ALA A 140 -22.81 -15.14 -0.08
N VAL A 141 -22.50 -14.46 1.04
CA VAL A 141 -21.32 -13.60 1.13
C VAL A 141 -20.07 -14.46 1.24
N THR A 142 -19.08 -14.16 0.38
CA THR A 142 -17.78 -14.84 0.38
C THR A 142 -16.70 -13.94 0.97
N ILE A 143 -15.55 -14.52 1.31
CA ILE A 143 -14.37 -13.75 1.73
C ILE A 143 -13.96 -12.71 0.67
N ARG A 144 -14.07 -13.05 -0.63
CA ARG A 144 -13.85 -12.10 -1.73
C ARG A 144 -14.75 -10.88 -1.60
N HIS A 145 -16.05 -11.07 -1.36
CA HIS A 145 -17.00 -9.97 -1.23
C HIS A 145 -16.64 -9.01 -0.10
N LEU A 146 -16.14 -9.53 1.03
CA LEU A 146 -15.66 -8.69 2.13
C LEU A 146 -14.41 -7.90 1.74
N LEU A 147 -13.41 -8.54 1.13
CA LEU A 147 -12.16 -7.89 0.73
C LEU A 147 -12.35 -6.84 -0.38
N THR A 148 -13.39 -6.97 -1.19
CA THR A 148 -13.68 -6.06 -2.31
C THR A 148 -14.81 -5.07 -2.04
N HIS A 149 -15.36 -5.05 -0.82
CA HIS A 149 -16.51 -4.20 -0.47
C HIS A 149 -17.74 -4.41 -1.38
N THR A 150 -18.03 -5.66 -1.74
CA THR A 150 -19.18 -6.02 -2.59
C THR A 150 -20.14 -7.00 -1.90
N SER A 151 -20.10 -7.07 -0.57
CA SER A 151 -20.99 -7.94 0.22
C SER A 151 -22.40 -7.39 0.41
N GLY A 152 -22.60 -6.09 0.17
CA GLY A 152 -23.87 -5.41 0.46
C GLY A 152 -24.08 -5.07 1.95
N LEU A 153 -23.08 -5.32 2.80
CA LEU A 153 -23.13 -4.93 4.21
C LEU A 153 -23.09 -3.40 4.36
N LEU A 154 -23.87 -2.89 5.31
CA LEU A 154 -23.80 -1.48 5.71
C LEU A 154 -22.47 -1.20 6.42
N TYR A 155 -22.00 0.04 6.30
CA TYR A 155 -20.78 0.49 6.96
C TYR A 155 -20.91 0.42 8.49
N GLU A 156 -22.02 0.95 9.02
CA GLU A 156 -22.41 0.87 10.42
C GLU A 156 -23.91 0.52 10.47
N PRO A 157 -24.35 -0.41 11.33
CA PRO A 157 -25.76 -0.63 11.59
C PRO A 157 -26.36 0.61 12.28
N GLU A 158 -27.67 0.81 12.11
CA GLU A 158 -28.38 2.01 12.59
C GLU A 158 -28.28 2.20 14.11
N ASP A 159 -28.07 1.12 14.85
CA ASP A 159 -27.95 1.08 16.30
C ASP A 159 -26.49 1.04 16.79
N MET A 160 -25.49 1.21 15.91
CA MET A 160 -24.06 1.13 16.27
C MET A 160 -23.69 2.04 17.45
N GLU A 161 -24.21 3.26 17.50
CA GLU A 161 -23.93 4.17 18.62
C GLU A 161 -24.52 3.68 19.95
N ALA A 162 -25.68 3.02 19.92
CA ALA A 162 -26.26 2.40 21.11
C ALA A 162 -25.44 1.18 21.56
N LEU A 163 -25.00 0.34 20.63
CA LEU A 163 -24.15 -0.83 20.90
C LEU A 163 -22.78 -0.42 21.48
N LEU A 164 -22.12 0.58 20.89
CA LEU A 164 -20.84 1.11 21.38
C LEU A 164 -20.96 1.68 22.81
N ARG A 165 -22.04 2.40 23.12
CA ARG A 165 -22.29 2.93 24.47
C ARG A 165 -22.52 1.83 25.49
N GLN A 166 -23.09 0.70 25.08
CA GLN A 166 -23.34 -0.44 25.96
C GLN A 166 -22.10 -1.34 26.11
N GLN A 167 -21.03 -1.10 25.33
CA GLN A 167 -19.83 -1.97 25.24
C GLN A 167 -20.18 -3.44 25.03
N LEU A 168 -21.34 -3.71 24.41
CA LEU A 168 -21.75 -5.06 24.12
C LEU A 168 -20.83 -5.58 22.99
N PRO A 169 -20.29 -6.80 23.13
CA PRO A 169 -19.72 -7.47 21.98
C PRO A 169 -20.76 -7.54 20.85
N LEU A 170 -20.32 -7.81 19.62
CA LEU A 170 -21.24 -8.25 18.58
C LEU A 170 -21.58 -9.72 18.90
N ASP A 171 -22.60 -9.95 19.73
CA ASP A 171 -23.27 -11.25 19.87
C ASP A 171 -24.22 -11.55 18.71
#